data_AF-A0A7W1VTZ7-F1
#
_entry.id   AF-A0A7W1VTZ7-F1
#
_cell.length_a   1.000
_cell.length_b   1.000
_cell.length_c   1.000
_cell.angle_alpha   90.00
_cell.angle_beta   90.00
_cell.angle_gamma   90.00
#
_symmetry.space_group_name_H-M   'P 1'
#
loop_
_entity.id
_entity.type
_entity.pdbx_description
1 polymer ?
#
loop_
_entity_poly.entity_id
_entity_poly.type
_entity_poly.pdbx_seq_one_letter_code
_entity_poly.pdbx_strand_id
1 'polypeptide(L)' 'MPQLLHILTKPEDALAQEIISKQRQDTNNQVEIVDVTKGEPDYKDLAQKIFAADSVQVW' A
#
# COMPACT_ATOMS: atom_id res chain seq x y z
N MET A 1 2.74 4.72 15.39
CA MET A 1 3.44 4.51 14.11
C MET A 1 2.40 4.75 13.03
N PRO A 2 2.59 5.72 12.13
CA PRO A 2 1.63 5.96 11.05
C PRO A 2 1.45 4.72 10.17
N GLN A 3 0.22 4.40 9.81
CA GLN A 3 -0.12 3.36 8.85
C GLN A 3 -0.09 3.92 7.43
N LEU A 4 0.87 3.43 6.64
CA LEU A 4 1.02 3.74 5.22
C LEU A 4 0.42 2.59 4.40
N LEU A 5 -0.65 2.87 3.68
CA LEU A 5 -1.26 1.93 2.75
C LEU A 5 -0.80 2.24 1.32
N HIS A 6 -0.18 1.28 0.66
CA HIS A 6 0.08 1.33 -0.77
C HIS A 6 -0.91 0.46 -1.54
N ILE A 7 -1.54 1.05 -2.55
CA ILE A 7 -2.44 0.36 -3.47
C ILE A 7 -1.76 0.30 -4.83
N LEU A 8 -1.41 -0.91 -5.28
CA LEU A 8 -0.78 -1.14 -6.58
C LEU A 8 -1.87 -1.39 -7.62
N THR A 9 -2.01 -0.51 -8.60
CA THR A 9 -3.03 -0.60 -9.66
C THR A 9 -2.48 -1.02 -11.02
N LYS A 10 -1.15 -1.09 -11.14
CA LYS A 10 -0.45 -1.61 -12.31
C LYS A 10 0.68 -2.56 -11.90
N PRO A 11 0.97 -3.60 -12.71
CA PRO A 11 2.08 -4.50 -12.43
C PRO A 11 3.43 -3.78 -12.60
N GLU A 12 4.44 -4.24 -11.87
CA GLU A 12 5.86 -3.92 -12.11
C GLU A 12 6.23 -2.42 -12.10
N ASP A 13 5.63 -1.63 -11.20
CA ASP A 13 6.05 -0.23 -11.01
C ASP A 13 7.36 -0.12 -10.20
N ALA A 14 8.46 0.20 -10.90
CA ALA A 14 9.78 0.36 -10.30
C ALA A 14 9.86 1.50 -9.27
N LEU A 15 9.16 2.62 -9.50
CA LEU A 15 9.15 3.75 -8.57
C LEU A 15 8.40 3.37 -7.30
N ALA A 16 7.22 2.73 -7.45
CA ALA A 16 6.45 2.26 -6.31
C ALA A 16 7.28 1.29 -5.44
N GLN A 17 7.96 0.33 -6.08
CA GLN A 17 8.83 -0.62 -5.37
C GLN A 17 9.96 0.07 -4.61
N GLU A 18 10.61 1.08 -5.20
CA GLU A 18 11.66 1.84 -4.54
C GLU A 18 11.14 2.59 -3.31
N ILE A 19 10.02 3.29 -3.45
CA ILE A 19 9.41 4.08 -2.37
C ILE A 19 8.94 3.17 -1.23
N ILE A 20 8.24 2.09 -1.55
CA ILE A 20 7.78 1.08 -0.58
C ILE A 20 8.97 0.50 0.19
N SER A 21 10.07 0.18 -0.52
CA SER A 21 11.28 -0.37 0.11
C SER A 21 11.88 0.61 1.11
N LYS A 22 12.01 1.89 0.75
CA LYS A 22 12.50 2.95 1.66
C LYS A 22 11.58 3.14 2.87
N GLN A 23 10.27 3.16 2.66
CA GLN A 23 9.30 3.36 3.75
C GLN A 23 9.23 2.17 4.70
N ARG A 24 9.48 0.93 4.22
CA ARG A 24 9.61 -0.27 5.06
C ARG A 24 10.87 -0.28 5.91
N GLN A 25 11.94 0.38 5.48
CA GLN A 25 13.19 0.48 6.24
C GLN A 25 13.09 1.49 7.39
N ASP A 26 12.15 2.44 7.29
CA ASP A 26 11.86 3.38 8.37
C ASP A 26 10.96 2.73 9.42
N THR A 27 11.54 2.40 10.58
CA THR A 27 10.83 1.75 11.70
C THR A 27 9.77 2.62 12.37
N ASN A 28 9.66 3.90 11.99
CA ASN A 28 8.59 4.77 12.47
C ASN A 28 7.26 4.50 11.76
N ASN A 29 7.28 3.84 10.60
CA ASN A 29 6.11 3.58 9.77
C ASN A 29 5.68 2.12 9.83
N GLN A 30 4.37 1.89 9.75
CA GLN A 30 3.80 0.59 9.46
C GLN A 30 3.34 0.57 8.01
N VAL A 31 3.95 -0.29 7.19
CA VAL A 31 3.67 -0.34 5.74
C VAL A 31 2.81 -1.54 5.39
N GLU A 32 1.64 -1.28 4.83
CA GLU A 32 0.74 -2.27 4.23
C GLU A 32 0.69 -2.10 2.70
N ILE A 33 0.58 -3.21 1.97
CA ILE A 33 0.50 -3.21 0.51
C ILE A 33 -0.70 -4.05 0.09
N VAL A 34 -1.56 -3.46 -0.73
CA VAL A 34 -2.64 -4.16 -1.44
C VAL A 34 -2.35 -4.08 -2.93
N ASP A 35 -2.24 -5.24 -3.57
CA ASP A 35 -2.05 -5.36 -5.01
C ASP A 35 -3.39 -5.74 -5.65
N VAL A 36 -4.05 -4.76 -6.28
CA VAL A 36 -5.36 -4.99 -6.92
C VAL A 36 -5.23 -5.56 -8.33
N THR A 37 -4.00 -5.76 -8.81
CA THR A 37 -3.74 -6.36 -10.12
C THR A 37 -3.76 -7.89 -10.08
N LYS A 38 -3.80 -8.48 -8.87
CA LYS A 38 -3.80 -9.92 -8.65
C LYS A 38 -5.18 -10.41 -8.27
N GLY A 39 -5.77 -11.25 -9.13
CA GLY A 39 -7.04 -11.93 -8.86
C GLY A 39 -8.23 -10.97 -8.73
N GLU A 40 -9.22 -11.36 -7.92
CA GLU A 40 -10.35 -10.50 -7.55
C GLU A 40 -10.05 -9.82 -6.20
N PRO A 41 -9.89 -8.49 -6.16
CA PRO A 41 -9.64 -7.78 -4.91
C PRO A 41 -10.88 -7.80 -4.00
N ASP A 42 -10.68 -8.05 -2.71
CA ASP A 42 -11.73 -7.81 -1.72
C ASP A 42 -11.86 -6.30 -1.47
N TYR A 43 -12.78 -5.67 -2.20
CA TYR A 43 -13.03 -4.23 -2.08
C TYR A 43 -13.62 -3.82 -0.74
N LYS A 44 -14.26 -4.74 -0.01
CA LYS A 44 -14.79 -4.45 1.33
C LYS A 44 -13.65 -4.33 2.33
N ASP A 45 -12.71 -5.27 2.29
CA ASP A 45 -11.47 -5.21 3.07
C ASP A 45 -10.61 -4.00 2.69
N LEU A 46 -10.44 -3.74 1.38
CA LEU A 46 -9.70 -2.57 0.91
C LEU A 46 -10.29 -1.25 1.43
N ALA A 47 -11.61 -1.10 1.41
CA ALA A 47 -12.26 0.09 1.97
C ALA A 47 -11.97 0.24 3.47
N GLN A 48 -11.99 -0.85 4.24
CA GLN A 48 -11.64 -0.81 5.66
C GLN A 48 -10.18 -0.38 5.88
N LYS A 49 -9.25 -0.89 5.08
CA LYS A 49 -7.83 -0.52 5.12
C LYS A 49 -7.59 0.95 4.78
N ILE A 50 -8.30 1.47 3.77
CA ILE A 50 -8.24 2.89 3.39
C ILE A 50 -8.65 3.78 4.57
N PHE A 51 -9.72 3.43 5.29
CA PHE A 51 -10.16 4.23 6.44
C PHE A 51 -9.29 4.06 7.69
N ALA A 52 -8.55 2.95 7.81
CA ALA A 52 -7.63 2.70 8.92
C ALA A 52 -6.23 3.32 8.71
N ALA A 53 -5.86 3.65 7.48
CA ALA A 53 -4.56 4.21 7.15
C ALA A 53 -4.47 5.71 7.46
N ASP A 54 -3.29 6.14 7.92
CA ASP A 54 -2.97 7.56 8.10
C ASP A 54 -2.56 8.22 6.77
N SER A 55 -2.09 7.42 5.81
CA SER A 55 -1.75 7.86 4.46
C SER A 55 -2.02 6.75 3.45
N VAL A 56 -2.61 7.13 2.31
CA VAL A 56 -2.89 6.22 1.18
C VAL A 56 -2.13 6.70 -0.04
N GLN A 57 -1.35 5.80 -0.64
CA GLN A 57 -0.54 6.04 -1.83
C GLN A 57 -0.96 5.07 -2.93
N VAL A 58 -1.33 5.60 -4.08
CA VAL A 58 -1.83 4.82 -5.22
C VAL A 58 -0.85 4.93 -6.39
N TRP A 59 -0.51 3.80 -7.00
CA TRP A 59 0.51 3.67 -8.04
C TRP A 59 -0.02 3.02 -9.32
#